data_AF-A0AAV4WVE0-F1
#
_entry.id   AF-A0AAV4WVE0-F1
#
_cell.length_a   1.000
_cell.length_b   1.000
_cell.length_c   1.000
_cell.angle_alpha   90.00
_cell.angle_beta   90.00
_cell.angle_gamma   90.00
#
_symmetry.space_group_name_H-M   'P 1'
#
loop_
_entity.id
_entity.type
_entity.pdbx_description
1 polymer ?
#
loop_
_entity_poly.entity_id
_entity_poly.type
_entity_poly.pdbx_seq_one_letter_code
_entity_poly.pdbx_strand_id
1 'polypeptide(L)' 'MKVTVYFGNVRVIVPCGKGDILVRDLMDLAITRYKKATGKIMIFSERVQQKPTSLLRTSRNGPKSV' A
#
# COMPACT_ATOMS: atom_id res chain seq x y z
N MET A 1 2.29 5.41 12.34
CA MET A 1 1.75 6.67 11.77
C MET A 1 1.70 6.60 10.24
N LYS A 2 0.74 7.29 9.60
CA LYS A 2 0.62 7.40 8.13
C LYS A 2 0.26 8.83 7.74
N VAL A 3 0.80 9.28 6.61
CA VAL A 3 0.59 10.64 6.08
C VAL A 3 0.04 10.53 4.66
N THR A 4 -0.81 11.48 4.27
CA THR A 4 -1.32 11.58 2.90
C THR A 4 -0.58 12.69 2.18
N VAL A 5 0.06 12.36 1.05
CA VAL A 5 0.74 13.30 0.17
C VAL A 5 -0.12 13.51 -1.08
N TYR A 6 -0.28 14.77 -1.48
CA TYR A 6 -1.07 15.15 -2.64
C TYR A 6 -0.14 15.50 -3.81
N PHE A 7 -0.26 14.75 -4.89
CA PHE A 7 0.40 15.04 -6.17
C PHE A 7 -0.65 15.59 -7.14
N GLY A 8 -0.95 16.88 -7.01
CA GLY A 8 -2.10 17.50 -7.67
C GLY A 8 -3.39 16.77 -7.28
N ASN A 9 -4.07 16.16 -8.25
CA ASN A 9 -5.33 15.43 -8.04
C ASN A 9 -5.16 14.01 -7.50
N VAL A 10 -3.92 13.50 -7.40
CA VAL A 10 -3.64 12.14 -6.95
C VAL A 10 -3.24 12.13 -5.48
N ARG A 11 -3.94 11.34 -4.68
CA ARG A 11 -3.68 11.18 -3.24
C ARG A 11 -2.91 9.89 -3.00
N VAL A 12 -1.80 9.99 -2.27
CA VAL A 12 -0.91 8.87 -1.98
C VAL A 12 -0.71 8.74 -0.48
N ILE A 13 -1.03 7.55 0.05
CA ILE A 13 -0.82 7.25 1.48
C ILE A 13 0.58 6.69 1.66
N VAL A 14 1.37 7.34 2.53
CA VAL A 14 2.74 6.93 2.88
C VAL A 14 2.80 6.50 4.34
N PRO A 15 3.15 5.24 4.64
CA PRO A 15 3.43 4.80 6.00
C PRO A 15 4.77 5.40 6.45
N CYS A 16 4.78 6.05 7.61
CA CYS A 16 5.96 6.74 8.17
C CYS A 16 6.55 6.00 9.38
N GLY A 17 6.16 4.74 9.60
CA GLY A 17 6.59 3.96 10.76
C GLY A 17 6.25 4.65 12.08
N LYS A 18 7.27 4.92 12.91
CA LYS A 18 7.19 5.60 14.21
C LYS A 18 7.15 7.13 14.12
N GLY A 19 7.48 7.71 12.96
CA GLY A 19 7.50 9.16 12.76
C GLY A 19 8.87 9.80 12.66
N ASP A 20 9.94 9.03 12.90
CA ASP A 20 11.32 9.53 12.89
C ASP A 20 11.95 9.54 11.49
N ILE A 21 11.13 9.56 10.43
CA ILE A 21 11.59 9.57 9.05
C ILE A 21 11.85 11.00 8.59
N LEU A 22 12.95 11.22 7.87
CA LEU A 22 13.24 12.51 7.27
C LEU A 22 12.21 12.83 6.18
N VAL A 23 11.90 14.12 6.04
CA VAL A 23 10.98 14.59 4.98
C VAL A 23 11.47 14.16 3.58
N ARG A 24 12.79 14.11 3.39
CA ARG A 24 13.41 13.65 2.14
C ARG A 24 13.05 12.19 1.83
N ASP A 25 13.25 11.30 2.79
CA ASP A 25 12.95 9.87 2.62
C ASP A 25 11.42 9.63 2.48
N LEU A 26 10.61 10.41 3.19
CA LEU A 26 9.15 10.41 3.03
C LEU A 26 8.75 10.78 1.60
N MET A 27 9.39 11.79 1.01
CA MET A 27 9.12 12.20 -0.38
C MET A 27 9.53 11.11 -1.37
N ASP A 28 10.66 10.44 -1.19
CA ASP A 28 11.07 9.34 -2.07
C ASP A 28 10.06 8.17 -2.03
N LEU A 29 9.55 7.83 -0.84
CA LEU A 29 8.48 6.85 -0.65
C LEU A 29 7.15 7.30 -1.26
N ALA A 30 6.84 8.59 -1.22
CA ALA A 30 5.65 9.18 -1.82
C ALA A 30 5.71 9.15 -3.35
N ILE A 31 6.84 9.56 -3.93
CA ILE A 31 7.11 9.57 -5.37
C ILE A 31 7.03 8.15 -5.93
N THR A 32 7.64 7.18 -5.23
CA THR A 32 7.60 5.76 -5.64
C THR A 32 6.17 5.24 -5.72
N ARG A 33 5.34 5.55 -4.71
CA ARG A 33 3.92 5.16 -4.70
C ARG A 33 3.09 5.93 -5.73
N TYR A 34 3.36 7.21 -5.94
CA TYR A 34 2.70 8.01 -6.97
C TYR A 34 2.96 7.45 -8.37
N LYS A 35 4.22 7.16 -8.69
CA LYS A 35 4.61 6.53 -9.96
C LYS A 35 3.90 5.20 -10.17
N LYS A 36 3.84 4.36 -9.13
CA LYS A 36 3.11 3.07 -9.17
C LYS A 36 1.59 3.26 -9.35
N ALA A 37 0.98 4.21 -8.65
CA ALA A 37 -0.46 4.47 -8.72
C ALA A 37 -0.89 5.10 -10.05
N THR A 38 0.00 5.85 -10.70
CA THR A 38 -0.26 6.51 -11.99
C THR A 38 0.24 5.74 -13.21
N GLY A 39 0.85 4.56 -13.01
CA GLY A 39 1.41 3.76 -14.11
C GLY A 39 2.62 4.41 -14.81
N LYS A 40 3.20 5.47 -14.22
CA LYS A 40 4.42 6.12 -14.73
C LYS A 40 5.61 5.23 -14.36
N ILE A 41 5.95 4.33 -15.28
CA ILE A 41 6.90 3.23 -15.15
C ILE A 41 8.18 3.62 -14.40
N MET A 42 8.54 2.83 -13.38
CA MET A 42 9.91 2.57 -12.96
C MET A 42 10.07 1.05 -12.96
N ILE A 43 10.95 0.55 -13.83
CA ILE A 43 11.34 -0.85 -13.90
C ILE A 43 12.30 -1.09 -12.73
N PHE A 44 11.78 -1.31 -11.52
CA PHE A 44 12.46 -2.12 -10.53
C PHE A 44 11.44 -2.81 -9.64
N SER A 45 11.35 -4.12 -9.84
CA SER A 45 10.63 -5.05 -9.00
C SER A 45 11.25 -5.05 -7.61
N GLU A 46 10.50 -4.63 -6.59
CA GLU A 46 10.71 -5.18 -5.26
C GLU A 46 9.35 -5.55 -4.66
N ARG A 47 9.11 -6.85 -4.63
CA ARG A 47 8.03 -7.52 -3.94
C ARG A 47 8.23 -7.36 -2.42
N VAL A 48 8.10 -6.15 -1.87
CA VAL A 48 7.92 -6.00 -0.42
C VAL A 48 6.48 -6.36 -0.11
N GLN A 49 6.32 -7.60 0.39
CA GLN A 49 5.12 -8.20 0.94
C GLN A 49 4.13 -7.18 1.53
N GLN A 50 3.06 -6.87 0.79
CA GLN A 50 1.80 -6.60 1.47
C GLN A 50 1.28 -7.96 1.94
N LYS A 51 1.60 -8.34 3.18
CA LYS A 51 0.90 -9.44 3.85
C LYS A 51 -0.59 -9.12 3.75
N PRO A 52 -1.43 -9.94 3.09
CA PRO A 52 -2.86 -9.76 3.14
C PRO A 52 -3.29 -10.02 4.58
N THR A 53 -3.64 -8.96 5.29
CA THR A 53 -4.29 -9.08 6.59
C THR A 53 -5.60 -9.82 6.36
N SER A 54 -5.66 -11.02 6.94
CA SER A 54 -6.83 -11.87 7.18
C SER A 54 -7.64 -12.33 5.96
N LEU A 55 -7.24 -13.49 5.44
CA LEU A 55 -8.17 -14.60 5.27
C LEU A 55 -9.03 -14.76 6.54
N LEU A 56 -10.29 -14.33 6.47
CA LEU A 56 -11.37 -14.94 7.23
C LEU A 56 -12.65 -14.95 6.38
N ARG A 57 -12.61 -15.68 5.27
CA ARG A 57 -13.84 -16.22 4.67
C ARG A 57 -14.11 -17.54 5.39
N THR A 58 -14.85 -17.48 6.49
CA THR A 58 -15.46 -18.69 7.04
C THR A 58 -16.55 -19.14 6.07
N SER A 59 -16.23 -20.23 5.36
CA SER A 59 -17.19 -21.08 4.68
C SER A 59 -18.24 -21.56 5.68
N ARG A 60 -19.51 -21.23 5.42
CA ARG A 60 -20.66 -21.99 5.94
C ARG A 60 -21.62 -22.28 4.79
N ASN A 61 -21.12 -23.01 3.78
CA ASN A 61 -21.99 -23.90 3.03
C ASN A 61 -22.09 -25.19 3.83
N GLY A 62 -23.18 -25.32 4.59
CA GLY A 62 -23.54 -26.60 5.21
C GLY A 62 -23.82 -27.65 4.14
N PRO A 63 -23.51 -28.93 4.39
CA PRO A 63 -23.79 -30.00 3.44
C PRO A 63 -25.30 -30.22 3.32
N LYS A 64 -25.79 -30.23 2.06
CA LYS A 64 -27.04 -30.92 1.72
C LYS A 64 -26.77 -32.42 1.79
N SER A 65 -27.47 -33.16 2.63
CA SER A 65 -27.56 -34.63 2.55
C SER A 65 -28.77 -35.13 3.36
N VAL A 66 -29.73 -35.66 2.60
CA VAL A 66 -30.86 -36.57 2.88
C VAL A 66 -32.00 -36.05 3.76
#